data_AF-A0A0N8RNX8-F1
#
_entry.id   AF-A0A0N8RNX8-F1
#
_cell.length_a   1.000
_cell.length_b   1.000
_cell.length_c   1.000
_cell.angle_alpha   90.00
_cell.angle_beta   90.00
_cell.angle_gamma   90.00
#
_symmetry.space_group_name_H-M   'P 1'
#
loop_
_entity.id
_entity.type
_entity.pdbx_description
1 polymer ?
#
loop_
_entity_poly.entity_id
_entity_poly.type
_entity_poly.pdbx_seq_one_letter_code
_entity_poly.pdbx_strand_id
1 'polypeptide(L)'
;HARKAELEKAEADLKAAEARRVAKLIDPSAESTTIDLKIGDMHALRRQLDDIAADTVAFNCEVLLVVPRTEDYPWLATLLTKRVVKANPDFELQLRREIERNEKAHIVLTPARS
;
A
#
# COMPACT_ATOMS: atom_id res chain seq x y z
N HIS A 1 10.71 -27.29 -29.64
CA HIS A 1 11.36 -26.81 -28.40
C HIS A 1 11.26 -25.28 -28.18
N ALA A 2 10.35 -24.55 -28.84
CA ALA A 2 10.24 -23.08 -28.68
C ALA A 2 9.35 -22.64 -27.50
N ARG A 3 8.30 -23.40 -27.16
CA ARG A 3 7.35 -22.99 -26.10
C ARG A 3 7.90 -23.03 -24.67
N LYS A 4 8.94 -23.84 -24.40
CA LYS A 4 9.52 -23.94 -23.05
C LYS A 4 10.32 -22.68 -22.67
N ALA A 5 11.00 -22.06 -23.63
CA ALA A 5 11.79 -20.85 -23.38
C ALA A 5 10.92 -19.60 -23.15
N GLU A 6 9.72 -19.54 -23.75
CA GLU A 6 8.77 -18.45 -23.51
C GLU A 6 8.11 -18.56 -22.13
N LEU A 7 7.81 -19.79 -21.68
CA LEU A 7 7.29 -20.07 -20.33
C LEU A 7 8.31 -19.75 -19.24
N GLU A 8 9.56 -20.17 -19.39
CA GLU A 8 10.62 -19.87 -18.41
C GLU A 8 10.93 -18.37 -18.30
N LYS A 9 10.78 -17.60 -19.40
CA LYS A 9 10.97 -16.15 -19.39
C LYS A 9 9.80 -15.41 -18.74
N ALA A 10 8.57 -15.90 -18.93
CA ALA A 10 7.38 -15.39 -18.24
C ALA A 10 7.41 -15.71 -16.74
N GLU A 11 7.84 -16.92 -16.36
CA GLU A 11 8.00 -17.31 -14.95
C GLU A 11 9.14 -16.55 -14.27
N ALA A 12 10.23 -16.24 -14.97
CA ALA A 12 11.32 -15.43 -14.41
C ALA A 12 10.92 -13.95 -14.23
N ASP A 13 10.10 -13.40 -15.14
CA ASP A 13 9.57 -12.03 -14.99
C ASP A 13 8.54 -11.97 -13.86
N LEU A 14 7.65 -12.97 -13.74
CA LEU A 14 6.74 -13.11 -12.60
C LEU A 14 7.51 -13.23 -11.29
N LYS A 15 8.56 -14.06 -11.25
CA LYS A 15 9.35 -14.33 -10.05
C LYS A 15 10.27 -13.16 -9.68
N ALA A 16 10.73 -12.37 -10.66
CA ALA A 16 11.43 -11.11 -10.41
C ALA A 16 10.48 -10.01 -9.95
N ALA A 17 9.22 -10.00 -10.42
CA ALA A 17 8.17 -9.14 -9.91
C ALA A 17 7.74 -9.56 -8.48
N GLU A 18 7.62 -10.86 -8.20
CA GLU A 18 7.37 -11.43 -6.86
C GLU A 18 8.53 -11.19 -5.89
N ALA A 19 9.78 -11.34 -6.33
CA ALA A 19 10.95 -11.12 -5.48
C ALA A 19 11.24 -9.63 -5.22
N ARG A 20 10.77 -8.71 -6.08
CA ARG A 20 10.73 -7.27 -5.81
C ARG A 20 9.58 -6.87 -4.89
N ARG A 21 8.53 -7.68 -4.84
CA ARG A 21 7.36 -7.56 -3.98
C ARG A 21 7.60 -8.24 -2.63
N VAL A 22 8.62 -7.81 -1.90
CA VAL A 22 8.72 -8.17 -0.48
C VAL A 22 7.72 -7.30 0.26
N ALA A 23 6.53 -7.84 0.51
CA ALA A 23 5.53 -7.16 1.31
C ALA A 23 6.09 -6.91 2.71
N LYS A 24 6.11 -5.64 3.12
CA LYS A 24 6.64 -5.25 4.43
C LYS A 24 5.57 -5.26 5.50
N LEU A 25 4.35 -4.91 5.12
CA LEU A 25 3.21 -4.71 6.00
C LEU A 25 1.96 -5.46 5.53
N ILE A 26 1.78 -5.63 4.22
CA ILE A 26 0.60 -6.33 3.70
C ILE A 26 0.81 -7.83 3.58
N ASP A 27 -0.27 -8.59 3.66
CA ASP A 27 -0.31 -9.94 3.11
C ASP A 27 -0.86 -9.84 1.68
N PRO A 28 -0.04 -10.08 0.64
CA PRO A 28 -0.49 -9.92 -0.74
C PRO A 28 -1.49 -11.00 -1.19
N SER A 29 -1.70 -12.05 -0.40
CA SER A 29 -2.71 -13.09 -0.63
C SER A 29 -4.02 -12.82 0.11
N ALA A 30 -4.05 -11.86 1.05
CA ALA A 30 -5.24 -11.46 1.76
C ALA A 30 -6.12 -10.50 0.92
N GLU A 31 -7.43 -10.58 1.12
CA GLU A 31 -8.39 -9.70 0.44
C GLU A 31 -8.17 -8.22 0.79
N SER A 32 -7.78 -7.96 2.03
CA SER A 32 -7.34 -6.65 2.50
C SER A 32 -6.46 -6.81 3.74
N THR A 33 -5.62 -5.81 4.00
CA THR A 33 -4.81 -5.73 5.22
C THR A 33 -5.12 -4.45 5.96
N THR A 34 -5.53 -4.58 7.23
CA THR A 34 -5.76 -3.44 8.13
C THR A 34 -4.51 -3.12 8.94
N ILE A 35 -4.11 -1.84 8.95
CA ILE A 35 -2.91 -1.35 9.60
C ILE A 35 -3.26 -0.17 10.51
N ASP A 36 -3.18 -0.37 11.83
CA ASP A 36 -3.34 0.71 12.81
C ASP A 36 -2.25 1.76 12.67
N LEU A 37 -2.64 3.03 12.57
CA LEU A 37 -1.69 4.14 12.46
C LEU A 37 -1.09 4.50 13.82
N LYS A 38 0.24 4.61 13.86
CA LYS A 38 0.99 5.00 15.06
C LYS A 38 0.95 6.51 15.31
N ILE A 39 -0.24 7.13 15.31
CA ILE A 39 -0.41 8.59 15.43
C ILE A 39 0.24 9.18 16.70
N GLY A 40 0.33 8.39 17.78
CA GLY A 40 1.00 8.81 19.02
C GLY A 40 2.52 8.94 18.93
N ASP A 41 3.17 8.43 17.88
CA ASP A 41 4.62 8.52 17.66
C ASP A 41 4.90 8.96 16.22
N MET A 42 5.20 10.24 16.05
CA MET A 42 5.40 10.84 14.73
C MET A 42 6.59 10.26 13.95
N HIS A 43 7.62 9.76 14.64
CA HIS A 43 8.76 9.11 13.99
C HIS A 43 8.38 7.72 13.49
N ALA A 44 7.69 6.95 14.31
CA ALA A 44 7.19 5.63 13.93
C ALA A 44 6.13 5.73 12.81
N LEU A 45 5.21 6.70 12.89
CA LEU A 45 4.19 6.95 11.88
C LEU A 45 4.81 7.25 10.52
N ARG A 46 5.84 8.11 10.45
CA ARG A 46 6.48 8.44 9.17
C ARG A 46 7.10 7.20 8.53
N ARG A 47 7.82 6.37 9.30
CA ARG A 47 8.38 5.11 8.80
C ARG A 47 7.28 4.17 8.32
N GLN A 48 6.20 4.06 9.09
CA GLN A 48 5.05 3.24 8.73
C GLN A 48 4.41 3.72 7.42
N LEU A 49 4.23 5.02 7.21
CA LEU A 49 3.70 5.56 5.96
C LEU A 49 4.65 5.35 4.77
N ASP A 50 5.97 5.40 4.99
CA ASP A 50 6.97 5.06 3.97
C ASP A 50 6.87 3.57 3.57
N ASP A 51 6.67 2.66 4.52
CA ASP A 51 6.49 1.22 4.24
C ASP A 51 5.12 0.94 3.58
N ILE A 52 4.05 1.60 4.02
CA ILE A 52 2.72 1.54 3.39
C ILE A 52 2.82 1.99 1.93
N ALA A 53 3.45 3.14 1.66
CA ALA A 53 3.61 3.65 0.30
C ALA A 53 4.41 2.69 -0.59
N ALA A 54 5.44 2.04 -0.04
CA ALA A 54 6.21 1.04 -0.76
C ALA A 54 5.36 -0.16 -1.16
N ASP A 55 4.57 -0.70 -0.22
CA ASP A 55 3.66 -1.82 -0.49
C ASP A 55 2.53 -1.42 -1.45
N THR A 56 1.93 -0.24 -1.29
CA THR A 56 0.90 0.29 -2.18
C THR A 56 1.37 0.31 -3.63
N VAL A 57 2.58 0.81 -3.88
CA VAL A 57 3.14 0.86 -5.24
C VAL A 57 3.56 -0.53 -5.73
N ALA A 58 4.16 -1.36 -4.86
CA ALA A 58 4.64 -2.68 -5.24
C ALA A 58 3.51 -3.64 -5.65
N PHE A 59 2.36 -3.54 -4.98
CA PHE A 59 1.20 -4.43 -5.17
C PHE A 59 -0.01 -3.73 -5.78
N ASN A 60 0.15 -2.48 -6.24
CA ASN A 60 -0.92 -1.67 -6.81
C ASN A 60 -2.17 -1.63 -5.91
N CYS A 61 -1.98 -1.37 -4.61
CA CYS A 61 -3.07 -1.41 -3.66
C CYS A 61 -3.99 -0.19 -3.78
N GLU A 62 -5.30 -0.42 -3.62
CA GLU A 62 -6.23 0.62 -3.21
C GLU A 62 -6.03 0.91 -1.72
N VAL A 63 -6.07 2.18 -1.35
CA VAL A 63 -5.87 2.64 0.02
C VAL A 63 -7.17 3.26 0.54
N LEU A 64 -7.70 2.69 1.62
CA LEU A 64 -8.80 3.27 2.39
C LEU A 64 -8.27 3.80 3.72
N LEU A 65 -8.36 5.11 3.93
CA LEU A 65 -8.10 5.72 5.24
C LEU A 65 -9.38 5.77 6.07
N VAL A 66 -9.37 5.05 7.19
CA VAL A 66 -10.42 5.12 8.20
C VAL A 66 -9.92 6.03 9.32
N VAL A 67 -10.62 7.12 9.56
CA VAL A 67 -10.24 8.12 10.57
C VAL A 67 -11.42 8.48 11.48
N PRO A 68 -11.19 8.77 12.77
CA PRO A 68 -12.26 9.12 13.69
C PRO A 68 -12.89 10.48 13.41
N ARG A 69 -12.13 11.40 12.78
CA ARG A 69 -12.58 12.76 12.46
C ARG A 69 -12.17 13.13 11.05
N THR A 70 -13.03 13.89 10.37
CA THR A 70 -12.76 14.41 9.03
C THR A 70 -11.53 15.32 8.97
N GLU A 71 -11.19 15.96 10.09
CA GLU A 71 -10.03 16.85 10.23
C GLU A 71 -8.69 16.08 10.14
N ASP A 72 -8.69 14.79 10.44
CA ASP A 72 -7.47 13.96 10.41
C ASP A 72 -7.11 13.51 8.99
N TYR A 73 -8.11 13.37 8.12
CA TYR A 73 -7.91 12.92 6.75
C TYR A 73 -6.95 13.78 5.90
N PRO A 74 -7.11 15.11 5.78
CA PRO A 74 -6.35 15.89 4.80
C PRO A 74 -4.84 15.84 5.01
N TRP A 75 -4.39 15.81 6.26
CA TRP A 75 -2.95 15.76 6.55
C TRP A 75 -2.38 14.35 6.31
N LEU A 76 -3.10 13.29 6.70
CA LEU A 76 -2.69 11.90 6.45
C LEU A 76 -2.63 11.58 4.95
N ALA A 77 -3.67 11.96 4.21
CA ALA A 77 -3.73 11.84 2.76
C ALA A 77 -2.53 12.53 2.11
N THR A 78 -2.25 13.77 2.51
CA THR A 78 -1.10 14.53 1.98
C THR A 78 0.24 13.83 2.25
N LEU A 79 0.44 13.29 3.46
CA LEU A 79 1.68 12.59 3.80
C LEU A 79 1.87 11.33 2.96
N LEU A 80 0.81 10.53 2.83
CA LEU A 80 0.85 9.30 2.07
C LEU A 80 1.08 9.57 0.57
N THR A 81 0.31 10.49 -0.02
CA THR A 81 0.47 10.85 -1.44
C THR A 81 1.90 11.32 -1.74
N LYS A 82 2.50 12.15 -0.87
CA LYS A 82 3.90 12.56 -1.03
C LYS A 82 4.89 11.40 -1.01
N ARG A 83 4.61 10.34 -0.24
CA ARG A 83 5.46 9.14 -0.19
C ARG A 83 5.25 8.23 -1.38
N VAL A 84 4.01 8.06 -1.82
CA VAL A 84 3.68 7.30 -3.03
C VAL A 84 4.31 7.94 -4.25
N VAL A 85 4.15 9.25 -4.45
CA VAL A 85 4.79 9.99 -5.56
C VAL A 85 6.32 9.90 -5.50
N LYS A 86 6.91 9.91 -4.29
CA LYS A 86 8.34 9.71 -4.13
C LYS A 86 8.79 8.29 -4.51
N ALA A 87 7.96 7.28 -4.23
CA ALA A 87 8.24 5.88 -4.55
C ALA A 87 8.05 5.60 -6.04
N ASN A 88 6.98 6.11 -6.63
CA ASN A 88 6.69 6.06 -8.05
C ASN A 88 5.84 7.28 -8.47
N PRO A 89 6.40 8.24 -9.23
CA PRO A 89 5.70 9.46 -9.61
C PRO A 89 4.57 9.22 -10.62
N ASP A 90 4.64 8.13 -11.39
CA ASP A 90 3.65 7.75 -12.40
C ASP A 90 2.52 6.88 -11.80
N PHE A 91 2.57 6.59 -10.49
CA PHE A 91 1.57 5.75 -9.83
C PHE A 91 0.28 6.53 -9.53
N GLU A 92 -0.85 6.03 -10.03
CA GLU A 92 -2.16 6.60 -9.76
C GLU A 92 -2.74 6.07 -8.45
N LEU A 93 -2.48 6.78 -7.35
CA LEU A 93 -2.97 6.41 -6.02
C LEU A 93 -4.49 6.47 -5.92
N GLN A 94 -5.12 5.30 -5.77
CA GLN A 94 -6.54 5.18 -5.44
C GLN A 94 -6.74 5.38 -3.94
N LEU A 95 -7.06 6.62 -3.54
CA LEU A 95 -7.25 7.00 -2.14
C LEU A 95 -8.73 7.18 -1.80
N ARG A 96 -9.22 6.39 -0.85
CA ARG A 96 -10.57 6.50 -0.28
C ARG A 96 -10.51 6.95 1.17
N ARG A 97 -11.61 7.51 1.66
CA ARG A 97 -11.77 7.94 3.05
C ARG A 97 -13.06 7.39 3.63
N GLU A 98 -13.00 7.02 4.90
CA GLU A 98 -14.13 6.60 5.71
C GLU A 98 -14.00 7.18 7.13
N ILE A 99 -15.13 7.56 7.73
CA ILE A 99 -15.16 8.25 9.02
C ILE A 99 -15.82 7.36 10.07
N GLU A 100 -15.01 6.70 10.89
CA GLU A 100 -15.47 5.81 11.97
C GLU A 100 -15.15 6.41 13.33
N ARG A 101 -16.13 7.11 13.92
CA ARG A 101 -15.94 7.92 15.14
C ARG A 101 -15.49 7.14 16.37
N ASN A 102 -15.77 5.83 16.42
CA ASN A 102 -15.48 4.98 17.57
C ASN A 102 -14.19 4.16 17.40
N GLU A 103 -13.50 4.31 16.26
CA GLU A 103 -12.28 3.57 15.95
C GLU A 103 -11.03 4.44 15.96
N LYS A 104 -9.90 3.78 16.12
CA LYS A 104 -8.59 4.41 15.93
C LYS A 104 -8.35 4.62 14.44
N ALA A 105 -7.55 5.62 14.11
CA ALA A 105 -7.15 5.83 12.74
C ALA A 105 -6.34 4.64 12.23
N HIS A 106 -6.77 4.05 11.12
CA HIS A 106 -6.12 2.91 10.50
C HIS A 106 -6.25 3.01 8.98
N ILE A 107 -5.42 2.24 8.29
CA ILE A 107 -5.44 2.15 6.84
C ILE A 107 -5.79 0.73 6.45
N VAL A 108 -6.70 0.59 5.49
CA VAL A 108 -6.99 -0.69 4.85
C VAL A 108 -6.34 -0.66 3.47
N LEU A 109 -5.43 -1.60 3.22
CA LEU A 109 -4.79 -1.80 1.93
C LEU A 109 -5.43 -2.99 1.22
N THR A 110 -5.92 -2.77 0.02
CA THR A 110 -6.54 -3.79 -0.81
C THR A 110 -5.68 -4.00 -2.05
N PRO A 111 -4.90 -5.10 -2.15
CA PRO A 111 -4.07 -5.34 -3.33
C PRO A 111 -4.92 -5.51 -4.59
N ALA A 112 -4.45 -4.99 -5.73
CA ALA A 112 -5.11 -5.26 -7.00
C ALA A 112 -4.97 -6.76 -7.32
N ARG A 113 -6.09 -7.48 -7.31
CA ARG A 113 -6.12 -8.90 -7.65
C ARG A 113 -5.58 -9.06 -9.08
N SER A 114 -4.40 -9.69 -9.18
CA SER A 114 -3.76 -10.03 -10.47
C SER A 114 -4.30 -11.36 -10.99
#